data_AF-A0A521GD20-F1
#
_entry.id   AF-A0A521GD20-F1
#
_cell.length_a   1.000
_cell.length_b   1.000
_cell.length_c   1.000
_cell.angle_alpha   90.00
_cell.angle_beta   90.00
_cell.angle_gamma   90.00
#
_symmetry.space_group_name_H-M   'P 1'
#
loop_
_entity.id
_entity.type
_entity.pdbx_description
1 polymer ?
#
loop_
_entity_poly.entity_id
_entity_poly.type
_entity_poly.pdbx_seq_one_letter_code
_entity_poly.pdbx_strand_id
1 'polypeptide(L)'
;MNTDYIARMENLLRLYALPYDARYPVVCFDERPCFLIDESVEGLAPQPGQVAKEHYAYSKHGSCLVLAAVEPLTGQRLMGVYSQRTQKEYTTFMQELAAPYPDAVKIQLVQDNLNTHKPNSFYSQLNANEAFTLSHRFDWHYTPKSASWLNMIELDRAAVAVFGLGPSMFESAYFQPA
;
A
#
# COMPACT_ATOMS: atom_id res chain seq x y z
N MET A 1 0.95 5.66 26.53
CA MET A 1 1.55 4.50 25.82
C MET A 1 1.36 3.29 26.71
N ASN A 2 0.72 2.21 26.24
CA ASN A 2 0.50 1.00 27.04
C ASN A 2 1.58 -0.07 26.75
N THR A 3 1.55 -1.18 27.47
CA THR A 3 2.55 -2.26 27.34
C THR A 3 2.53 -2.93 25.96
N ASP A 4 1.35 -3.21 25.39
CA ASP A 4 1.19 -3.76 24.03
C ASP A 4 1.79 -2.84 22.97
N TYR A 5 1.58 -1.52 23.09
CA TYR A 5 2.17 -0.53 22.20
C TYR A 5 3.70 -0.61 22.21
N ILE A 6 4.31 -0.61 23.40
CA ILE A 6 5.77 -0.65 23.55
C ILE A 6 6.33 -1.94 22.95
N ALA A 7 5.74 -3.09 23.25
CA ALA A 7 6.20 -4.38 22.74
C ALA A 7 6.16 -4.45 21.21
N ARG A 8 5.07 -3.98 20.58
CA ARG A 8 4.96 -3.95 19.11
C ARG A 8 5.93 -2.96 18.48
N MET A 9 6.10 -1.79 19.09
CA MET A 9 7.05 -0.78 18.63
C MET A 9 8.48 -1.34 18.67
N GLU A 10 8.91 -1.91 19.79
CA GLU A 10 10.24 -2.50 19.93
C GLU A 10 10.47 -3.66 18.96
N ASN A 11 9.47 -4.51 18.74
CA ASN A 11 9.54 -5.60 17.75
C ASN A 11 9.78 -5.05 16.34
N LEU A 12 9.02 -4.02 15.92
CA LEU A 12 9.19 -3.41 14.60
C LEU A 12 10.51 -2.67 14.47
N LEU A 13 10.94 -1.92 15.48
CA LEU A 13 12.25 -1.25 15.48
C LEU A 13 13.38 -2.28 15.38
N ARG A 14 13.26 -3.42 16.07
CA ARG A 14 14.22 -4.52 15.96
C ARG A 14 14.24 -5.12 14.56
N LEU A 15 13.08 -5.36 13.96
CA LEU A 15 12.94 -5.88 12.59
C LEU A 15 13.63 -4.96 11.59
N TYR A 16 13.37 -3.65 11.66
CA TYR A 16 13.97 -2.66 10.77
C TYR A 16 15.48 -2.47 10.98
N ALA A 17 16.02 -2.85 12.13
CA ALA A 17 17.46 -2.83 12.40
C ALA A 17 18.20 -4.08 11.89
N LEU A 18 17.50 -5.08 11.34
CA LEU A 18 18.14 -6.25 10.75
C LEU A 18 18.83 -5.90 9.42
N PRO A 19 19.97 -6.54 9.11
CA PRO A 19 20.54 -6.44 7.78
C PRO A 19 19.61 -7.09 6.75
N TYR A 20 19.77 -6.70 5.49
CA TYR A 20 19.03 -7.31 4.39
C TYR A 20 19.30 -8.83 4.30
N ASP A 21 18.23 -9.62 4.22
CA ASP A 21 18.27 -11.06 3.94
C ASP A 21 17.14 -11.41 2.96
N ALA A 22 17.49 -11.82 1.75
CA ALA A 22 16.51 -12.17 0.71
C ALA A 22 15.63 -13.38 1.06
N ARG A 23 16.00 -14.19 2.07
CA ARG A 23 15.16 -15.27 2.60
C ARG A 23 14.04 -14.77 3.51
N TYR A 24 14.21 -13.57 4.07
CA TYR A 24 13.30 -12.92 5.00
C TYR A 24 13.06 -11.44 4.60
N PRO A 25 12.58 -11.17 3.38
CA PRO A 25 12.37 -9.81 2.92
C PRO A 25 11.36 -9.09 3.82
N VAL A 26 11.71 -7.86 4.23
CA VAL A 26 10.81 -7.00 5.01
C VAL A 26 9.98 -6.17 4.05
N VAL A 27 8.68 -6.39 4.06
CA VAL A 27 7.74 -5.72 3.16
C VAL A 27 6.72 -4.95 3.99
N CYS A 28 6.63 -3.64 3.75
CA CYS A 28 5.71 -2.74 4.41
C CYS A 28 4.52 -2.49 3.50
N PHE A 29 3.33 -2.81 3.98
CA PHE A 29 2.07 -2.70 3.25
C PHE A 29 1.15 -1.67 3.90
N ASP A 30 0.46 -0.90 3.07
CA ASP A 30 -0.69 -0.12 3.50
C ASP A 30 -1.62 0.17 2.32
N GLU A 31 -2.77 0.74 2.64
CA GLU A 31 -3.83 1.11 1.71
C GLU A 31 -4.11 2.62 1.76
N ARG A 32 -4.58 3.19 0.67
CA ARG A 32 -4.96 4.61 0.61
C ARG A 32 -6.22 4.78 -0.22
N PRO A 33 -7.32 5.31 0.35
CA PRO A 33 -8.45 5.74 -0.45
C PRO A 33 -8.07 6.98 -1.25
N CYS A 34 -8.43 6.98 -2.53
CA CYS A 34 -8.17 8.07 -3.47
C CYS A 34 -9.48 8.49 -4.13
N PHE A 35 -9.69 9.80 -4.28
CA PHE A 35 -10.79 10.30 -5.12
C PHE A 35 -10.31 10.37 -6.56
N LEU A 36 -11.18 9.97 -7.49
CA LEU A 36 -10.96 10.21 -8.91
C LEU A 36 -11.42 11.63 -9.18
N ILE A 37 -10.47 12.52 -9.42
CA ILE A 37 -10.72 13.95 -9.58
C ILE A 37 -10.43 14.31 -11.04
N ASP A 38 -11.36 15.05 -11.65
CA ASP A 38 -11.17 15.67 -12.95
C ASP A 38 -11.05 17.19 -12.78
N GLU A 39 -10.27 17.82 -13.64
CA GLU A 39 -10.12 19.27 -13.67
C GLU A 39 -11.26 19.85 -14.52
N SER A 40 -12.32 20.34 -13.87
CA SER A 40 -13.39 21.03 -14.57
C SER A 40 -12.97 22.49 -14.82
N VAL A 41 -12.33 22.77 -15.97
CA VAL A 41 -11.98 24.14 -16.36
C VAL A 41 -12.77 24.54 -17.61
N GLU A 42 -13.90 25.21 -17.41
CA GLU A 42 -14.30 26.29 -18.33
C GLU A 42 -13.98 27.61 -17.64
N GLY A 43 -12.83 28.19 -17.99
CA GLY A 43 -12.48 29.54 -17.56
C GLY A 43 -13.44 30.57 -18.17
N LEU A 44 -13.78 31.61 -17.41
CA LEU A 44 -14.51 32.75 -17.96
C LEU A 44 -13.66 33.42 -19.05
N ALA A 45 -14.28 33.79 -20.17
CA ALA A 45 -13.58 34.50 -21.24
C ALA A 45 -12.92 35.78 -20.69
N PRO A 46 -11.60 35.98 -20.91
CA PRO A 46 -10.90 37.13 -20.36
C PRO A 46 -11.46 38.43 -20.97
N GLN A 47 -11.74 39.41 -20.11
CA GLN A 47 -12.09 40.76 -20.57
C GLN A 47 -10.84 41.62 -20.77
N PRO A 48 -10.83 42.54 -21.76
CA PRO A 48 -9.68 43.40 -22.02
C PRO A 48 -9.23 44.16 -20.76
N GLY A 49 -7.96 44.02 -20.38
CA GLY A 49 -7.38 44.68 -19.21
C GLY A 49 -7.49 43.91 -17.88
N GLN A 50 -8.03 42.68 -17.87
CA GLN A 50 -8.04 41.82 -16.68
C GLN A 50 -7.21 40.54 -16.86
N VAL A 51 -6.53 40.11 -15.80
CA VAL A 51 -5.84 38.81 -15.75
C VAL A 51 -6.88 37.70 -15.75
N ALA A 52 -6.66 36.64 -16.55
CA ALA A 52 -7.51 35.46 -16.55
C ALA A 52 -7.61 34.88 -15.14
N LYS A 53 -8.84 34.64 -14.67
CA LYS A 53 -9.10 34.04 -13.36
C LYS A 53 -9.51 32.58 -13.59
N GLU A 54 -8.69 31.67 -13.12
CA GLU A 54 -9.04 30.25 -13.04
C GLU A 54 -9.85 30.02 -11.76
N HIS A 55 -11.04 29.44 -11.90
CA HIS A 55 -11.79 28.94 -10.75
C HIS A 55 -11.29 27.52 -10.46
N TYR A 56 -10.82 27.27 -9.24
CA TYR A 56 -10.53 25.92 -8.74
C TYR A 56 -11.85 25.16 -8.50
N ALA A 57 -12.49 24.73 -9.57
CA ALA A 57 -13.59 23.77 -9.54
C ALA A 57 -13.04 22.40 -9.92
N TYR A 58 -13.31 21.38 -9.08
CA TYR A 58 -12.96 20.00 -9.37
C TYR A 58 -14.20 19.13 -9.25
N SER A 59 -14.37 18.18 -10.18
CA SER A 59 -15.42 17.17 -10.11
C SER A 59 -14.85 15.87 -9.55
N LYS A 60 -15.62 15.22 -8.67
CA LYS A 60 -15.29 13.87 -8.16
C LYS A 60 -16.04 12.83 -8.98
N HIS A 61 -15.32 11.90 -9.59
CA HIS A 61 -15.85 10.80 -10.40
C HIS A 61 -15.89 9.47 -9.62
N GLY A 62 -16.04 9.57 -8.30
CA GLY A 62 -16.01 8.44 -7.38
C GLY A 62 -14.68 8.32 -6.63
N SER A 63 -14.46 7.15 -6.06
CA SER A 63 -13.26 6.83 -5.29
C SER A 63 -12.73 5.45 -5.66
N CYS A 64 -11.42 5.30 -5.58
CA CYS A 64 -10.73 4.02 -5.64
C CYS A 64 -9.92 3.79 -4.36
N LEU A 65 -9.36 2.60 -4.25
CA LEU A 65 -8.41 2.19 -3.23
C LEU A 65 -7.09 1.87 -3.90
N VAL A 66 -6.01 2.49 -3.43
CA VAL A 66 -4.66 2.08 -3.80
C VAL A 66 -4.13 1.16 -2.70
N LEU A 67 -3.82 -0.08 -3.05
CA LEU A 67 -3.04 -0.97 -2.21
C LEU A 67 -1.58 -0.86 -2.63
N ALA A 68 -0.67 -0.70 -1.67
CA ALA A 68 0.74 -0.52 -1.95
C ALA A 68 1.61 -1.28 -0.96
N ALA A 69 2.71 -1.82 -1.45
CA ALA A 69 3.75 -2.45 -0.67
C ALA A 69 5.14 -1.98 -1.13
N VAL A 70 6.06 -1.85 -0.18
CA VAL A 70 7.47 -1.53 -0.44
C VAL A 70 8.37 -2.46 0.37
N GLU A 71 9.46 -2.92 -0.23
CA GLU A 71 10.58 -3.55 0.47
C GLU A 71 11.63 -2.45 0.75
N PRO A 72 11.70 -1.88 1.98
CA PRO A 72 12.40 -0.61 2.20
C PRO A 72 13.90 -0.64 1.89
N LEU A 73 14.55 -1.79 2.10
CA LEU A 73 16.00 -1.95 1.92
C LEU A 73 16.41 -2.11 0.44
N THR A 74 15.48 -2.45 -0.45
CA THR A 74 15.74 -2.61 -1.90
C THR A 74 15.05 -1.52 -2.72
N GLY A 75 14.00 -0.90 -2.18
CA GLY A 75 13.13 0.03 -2.90
C GLY A 75 12.18 -0.65 -3.89
N GLN A 76 12.07 -1.99 -3.88
CA GLN A 76 11.08 -2.69 -4.70
C GLN A 76 9.66 -2.34 -4.23
N ARG A 77 8.75 -2.13 -5.17
CA ARG A 77 7.37 -1.70 -4.92
C ARG A 77 6.38 -2.56 -5.68
N LEU A 78 5.22 -2.77 -5.07
CA LEU A 78 4.03 -3.29 -5.73
C LEU A 78 2.87 -2.35 -5.43
N MET A 79 2.09 -2.00 -6.44
CA MET A 79 0.90 -1.17 -6.30
C MET A 79 -0.24 -1.73 -7.15
N GLY A 80 -1.45 -1.67 -6.60
CA GLY A 80 -2.68 -2.04 -7.30
C GLY A 80 -3.78 -1.04 -7.01
N VAL A 81 -4.58 -0.73 -8.03
CA VAL A 81 -5.74 0.15 -7.91
C VAL A 81 -7.01 -0.71 -7.96
N TYR A 82 -7.83 -0.58 -6.94
CA TYR A 82 -9.05 -1.35 -6.76
C TYR A 82 -10.25 -0.44 -6.53
N SER A 83 -11.45 -0.94 -6.82
CA SER A 83 -12.68 -0.17 -6.63
C SER A 83 -13.19 -0.20 -5.18
N GLN A 84 -12.81 -1.22 -4.41
CA GLN A 84 -13.31 -1.45 -3.06
C GLN A 84 -12.19 -1.90 -2.11
N ARG A 85 -12.46 -1.74 -0.81
CA ARG A 85 -11.61 -2.21 0.27
C ARG A 85 -12.25 -3.42 0.95
N THR A 86 -12.04 -4.61 0.38
CA THR A 86 -12.57 -5.86 0.94
C THR A 86 -11.47 -6.89 1.16
N GLN A 87 -11.84 -8.01 1.80
CA GLN A 87 -10.96 -9.17 1.96
C GLN A 87 -10.55 -9.78 0.62
N LYS A 88 -11.38 -9.62 -0.42
CA LYS A 88 -11.09 -10.08 -1.78
C LYS A 88 -9.88 -9.36 -2.35
N GLU A 89 -9.93 -8.04 -2.44
CA GLU A 89 -8.82 -7.22 -2.98
C GLU A 89 -7.55 -7.40 -2.15
N TYR A 90 -7.67 -7.46 -0.82
CA TYR A 90 -6.52 -7.76 0.05
C TYR A 90 -5.90 -9.13 -0.26
N THR A 91 -6.71 -10.18 -0.42
CA THR A 91 -6.19 -11.53 -0.71
C THR A 91 -5.51 -11.59 -2.06
N THR A 92 -6.11 -11.00 -3.09
CA THR A 92 -5.52 -10.91 -4.43
C THR A 92 -4.17 -10.18 -4.40
N PHE A 93 -4.11 -9.02 -3.74
CA PHE A 93 -2.86 -8.27 -3.60
C PHE A 93 -1.78 -9.06 -2.86
N MET A 94 -2.14 -9.84 -1.83
CA MET A 94 -1.18 -10.68 -1.10
C MET A 94 -0.65 -11.86 -1.94
N GLN A 95 -1.45 -12.40 -2.88
CA GLN A 95 -0.97 -13.39 -3.85
C GLN A 95 0.06 -12.77 -4.80
N GLU A 96 -0.24 -11.59 -5.35
CA GLU A 96 0.67 -10.83 -6.22
C GLU A 96 1.96 -10.44 -5.50
N LEU A 97 1.85 -9.99 -4.25
CA LEU A 97 2.99 -9.63 -3.40
C LEU A 97 3.90 -10.82 -3.12
N ALA A 98 3.34 -12.03 -2.95
CA ALA A 98 4.12 -13.22 -2.65
C ALA A 98 4.84 -13.80 -3.89
N ALA A 99 4.29 -13.59 -5.09
CA ALA A 99 4.80 -14.14 -6.35
C ALA A 99 6.28 -13.84 -6.66
N PRO A 100 6.81 -12.60 -6.49
CA PRO A 100 8.20 -12.29 -6.78
C PRO A 100 9.22 -12.86 -5.78
N TYR A 101 8.77 -13.49 -4.69
CA TYR A 101 9.65 -14.05 -3.66
C TYR A 101 9.58 -15.59 -3.60
N PRO A 102 9.71 -16.34 -4.71
CA PRO A 102 9.43 -17.78 -4.73
C PRO A 102 10.24 -18.56 -3.68
N ASP A 103 11.50 -18.15 -3.48
CA ASP A 103 12.49 -18.81 -2.60
C ASP A 103 12.56 -18.23 -1.18
N ALA A 104 11.77 -17.19 -0.86
CA ALA A 104 11.73 -16.65 0.48
C ALA A 104 11.14 -17.68 1.46
N VAL A 105 11.79 -17.84 2.61
CA VAL A 105 11.28 -18.70 3.69
C VAL A 105 10.02 -18.09 4.29
N LYS A 106 10.06 -16.79 4.55
CA LYS A 106 8.93 -15.98 5.02
C LYS A 106 9.09 -14.55 4.55
N ILE A 107 8.00 -13.92 4.13
CA ILE A 107 7.94 -12.47 3.93
C ILE A 107 7.56 -11.83 5.27
N GLN A 108 8.42 -10.97 5.80
CA GLN A 108 8.21 -10.23 7.03
C GLN A 108 7.28 -9.04 6.75
N LEU A 109 5.97 -9.29 6.83
CA LEU A 109 4.93 -8.35 6.39
C LEU A 109 4.57 -7.40 7.53
N VAL A 110 4.90 -6.12 7.36
CA VAL A 110 4.50 -5.03 8.25
C VAL A 110 3.23 -4.37 7.72
N GLN A 111 2.20 -4.25 8.57
CA GLN A 111 0.93 -3.61 8.21
C GLN A 111 0.20 -3.05 9.44
N ASP A 112 -0.89 -2.31 9.20
CA ASP A 112 -1.76 -1.84 10.27
C ASP A 112 -2.72 -2.94 10.78
N ASN A 113 -3.69 -2.56 11.62
CA ASN A 113 -4.58 -3.51 12.30
C ASN A 113 -5.99 -3.57 11.69
N LEU A 114 -6.15 -3.20 10.42
CA LEU A 114 -7.46 -3.26 9.78
C LEU A 114 -8.07 -4.67 9.85
N ASN A 115 -9.40 -4.77 9.85
CA ASN A 115 -10.10 -6.04 9.99
C ASN A 115 -9.81 -7.04 8.84
N THR A 116 -9.41 -6.54 7.66
CA THR A 116 -8.98 -7.32 6.50
C THR A 116 -7.53 -7.81 6.61
N HIS A 117 -6.69 -7.20 7.44
CA HIS A 117 -5.25 -7.45 7.52
C HIS A 117 -4.93 -8.66 8.39
N LYS A 118 -5.48 -9.82 8.03
CA LYS A 118 -5.44 -11.04 8.84
C LYS A 118 -5.47 -12.28 7.95
N PRO A 119 -4.89 -13.40 8.40
CA PRO A 119 -4.96 -14.67 7.67
C PRO A 119 -6.38 -15.12 7.32
N ASN A 120 -7.38 -14.81 8.16
CA ASN A 120 -8.77 -15.22 7.93
C ASN A 120 -9.38 -14.62 6.65
N SER A 121 -8.85 -13.50 6.15
CA SER A 121 -9.23 -12.94 4.85
C SER A 121 -8.92 -13.92 3.73
N PHE A 122 -7.81 -14.67 3.81
CA PHE A 122 -7.48 -15.65 2.79
C PHE A 122 -8.46 -16.83 2.83
N TYR A 123 -8.85 -17.28 4.01
CA TYR A 123 -9.82 -18.38 4.17
C TYR A 123 -11.25 -18.03 3.76
N SER A 124 -11.59 -16.74 3.71
CA SER A 124 -12.91 -16.32 3.21
C SER A 124 -12.95 -16.24 1.68
N GLN A 125 -11.80 -16.22 1.01
CA GLN A 125 -11.69 -16.01 -0.45
C GLN A 125 -11.11 -17.19 -1.21
N LEU A 126 -10.30 -18.03 -0.56
CA LEU A 126 -9.61 -19.17 -1.15
C LEU A 126 -10.05 -20.47 -0.49
N ASN A 127 -9.78 -21.61 -1.14
CA ASN A 127 -9.95 -22.89 -0.45
C ASN A 127 -8.95 -23.04 0.70
N ALA A 128 -9.24 -23.93 1.65
CA ALA A 128 -8.46 -24.05 2.88
C ALA A 128 -6.97 -24.36 2.65
N ASN A 129 -6.64 -25.12 1.60
CA ASN A 129 -5.24 -25.47 1.29
C ASN A 129 -4.47 -24.28 0.72
N GLU A 130 -5.08 -23.53 -0.21
CA GLU A 130 -4.50 -22.31 -0.76
C GLU A 130 -4.35 -21.21 0.30
N ALA A 131 -5.39 -21.00 1.12
CA ALA A 131 -5.35 -20.03 2.20
C ALA A 131 -4.29 -20.37 3.26
N PHE A 132 -4.17 -21.65 3.61
CA PHE A 132 -3.10 -22.12 4.50
C PHE A 132 -1.72 -21.87 3.90
N THR A 133 -1.54 -22.26 2.63
CA THR A 133 -0.26 -22.07 1.92
C THR A 133 0.13 -20.59 1.87
N LEU A 134 -0.80 -19.72 1.45
CA LEU A 134 -0.55 -18.28 1.34
C LEU A 134 -0.31 -17.64 2.71
N SER A 135 -1.11 -17.95 3.73
CA SER A 135 -0.88 -17.42 5.09
C SER A 135 0.48 -17.83 5.66
N HIS A 136 0.97 -19.01 5.28
CA HIS A 136 2.29 -19.50 5.66
C HIS A 136 3.44 -18.90 4.83
N ARG A 137 3.17 -18.09 3.81
CA ARG A 137 4.21 -17.28 3.15
C ARG A 137 4.61 -16.07 4.00
N PHE A 138 3.76 -15.64 4.92
CA PHE A 138 3.95 -14.41 5.69
C PHE A 138 4.31 -14.69 7.15
N ASP A 139 5.14 -13.81 7.69
CA ASP A 139 5.28 -13.57 9.13
C ASP A 139 4.74 -12.16 9.41
N TRP A 140 3.87 -12.04 10.42
CA TRP A 140 2.90 -10.95 10.51
C TRP A 140 3.30 -9.95 11.59
N HIS A 141 3.70 -8.75 11.17
CA HIS A 141 4.07 -7.66 12.07
C HIS A 141 3.03 -6.54 11.99
N TYR A 142 2.38 -6.27 13.13
CA TYR A 142 1.37 -5.23 13.21
C TYR A 142 1.92 -3.99 13.88
N THR A 143 1.68 -2.83 13.28
CA THR A 143 1.98 -1.56 13.95
C THR A 143 1.20 -1.43 15.26
N PRO A 144 1.73 -0.68 16.25
CA PRO A 144 0.90 -0.24 17.36
C PRO A 144 -0.29 0.58 16.86
N LYS A 145 -1.42 0.53 17.58
CA LYS A 145 -2.58 1.37 17.26
C LYS A 145 -2.18 2.84 17.27
N SER A 146 -2.65 3.59 16.26
CA SER A 146 -2.34 5.01 16.07
C SER A 146 -0.84 5.31 15.90
N ALA A 147 -0.07 4.37 15.34
CA ALA A 147 1.35 4.54 15.04
C ALA A 147 1.65 4.25 13.55
N SER A 148 0.83 4.78 12.63
CA SER A 148 1.05 4.64 11.18
C SER A 148 2.41 5.19 10.74
N TRP A 149 2.94 6.20 11.44
CA TRP A 149 4.28 6.76 11.22
C TRP A 149 5.42 5.73 11.34
N LEU A 150 5.18 4.59 12.01
CA LEU A 150 6.16 3.52 12.14
C LEU A 150 6.14 2.57 10.92
N ASN A 151 5.11 2.62 10.07
CA ASN A 151 5.05 1.84 8.85
C ASN A 151 5.84 2.54 7.73
N MET A 152 6.95 1.95 7.28
CA MET A 152 7.85 2.61 6.32
C MET A 152 7.21 2.92 4.96
N ILE A 153 6.10 2.26 4.60
CA ILE A 153 5.33 2.62 3.39
C ILE A 153 4.80 4.06 3.41
N GLU A 154 4.53 4.62 4.59
CA GLU A 154 4.08 6.02 4.71
C GLU A 154 5.18 7.01 4.34
N LEU A 155 6.44 6.67 4.65
CA LEU A 155 7.61 7.44 4.23
C LEU A 155 7.85 7.31 2.72
N ASP A 156 7.70 6.10 2.18
CA ASP A 156 7.84 5.84 0.74
C ASP A 156 6.81 6.62 -0.08
N ARG A 157 5.54 6.61 0.34
CA ARG A 157 4.46 7.39 -0.29
C ARG A 157 4.76 8.89 -0.29
N ALA A 158 5.27 9.42 0.81
CA ALA A 158 5.67 10.82 0.87
C ALA A 158 6.80 11.14 -0.13
N ALA A 159 7.80 10.25 -0.24
CA ALA A 159 8.87 10.40 -1.21
C ALA A 159 8.35 10.37 -2.66
N VAL A 160 7.51 9.39 -3.00
CA VAL A 160 6.90 9.27 -4.34
C VAL A 160 6.08 10.50 -4.71
N ALA A 161 5.28 11.03 -3.78
CA ALA A 161 4.46 12.23 -4.03
C ALA A 161 5.31 13.49 -4.25
N VAL A 162 6.43 13.64 -3.54
CA VAL A 162 7.31 14.82 -3.64
C VAL A 162 8.15 14.80 -4.91
N PHE A 163 8.69 13.64 -5.29
CA PHE A 163 9.62 13.55 -6.42
C PHE A 163 8.94 13.46 -7.79
N GLY A 164 7.61 13.51 -7.85
CA GLY A 164 6.88 13.65 -9.12
C GLY A 164 7.30 12.62 -10.15
N LEU A 165 7.53 11.37 -9.73
CA LEU A 165 7.68 10.25 -10.65
C LEU A 165 6.30 10.02 -11.26
N GLY A 166 6.05 10.74 -12.37
CA GLY A 166 4.79 10.74 -13.09
C GLY A 166 4.39 9.36 -13.65
N PRO A 167 3.44 9.30 -14.59
CA PRO A 167 2.82 8.06 -15.05
C PRO A 167 3.79 6.95 -15.54
N SER A 168 5.07 7.23 -15.76
CA SER A 168 6.11 6.24 -16.04
C SER A 168 6.36 5.23 -14.90
N MET A 169 5.87 5.46 -13.67
CA MET A 169 5.96 4.45 -12.61
C MET A 169 4.97 3.29 -12.79
N PHE A 170 3.93 3.46 -13.63
CA PHE A 170 2.99 2.38 -13.93
C PHE A 170 3.53 1.36 -14.95
N GLU A 171 4.68 1.62 -15.59
CA GLU A 171 5.28 0.72 -16.59
C GLU A 171 6.25 -0.31 -15.99
N SER A 172 6.81 -0.08 -14.79
CA SER A 172 7.69 -1.06 -14.11
C SER A 172 6.98 -1.91 -13.05
N ALA A 173 5.73 -1.57 -12.72
CA ALA A 173 4.84 -2.47 -12.00
C ALA A 173 4.29 -3.46 -13.01
N TYR A 174 4.32 -4.76 -12.71
CA TYR A 174 3.63 -5.78 -13.51
C TYR A 174 2.13 -5.50 -13.47
N PHE A 175 1.67 -4.61 -14.35
CA PHE A 175 0.26 -4.32 -14.57
C PHE A 175 -0.29 -5.48 -15.41
N GLN A 176 -0.81 -6.51 -14.76
CA GLN A 176 -1.75 -7.41 -15.42
C GLN A 176 -3.16 -6.88 -15.13
N PRO A 177 -3.84 -6.26 -16.12
CA PRO A 177 -5.24 -5.92 -15.94
C PRO A 177 -6.05 -7.22 -15.76
N ALA A 178 -6.98 -7.18 -14.81
CA ALA A 178 -7.99 -8.22 -14.62
C ALA A 178 -8.99 -8.28 -15.80
#